data_AF-A0A6C0J5W0-F1
#
_entry.id   AF-A0A6C0J5W0-F1
#
_cell.length_a   1.000
_cell.length_b   1.000
_cell.length_c   1.000
_cell.angle_alpha   90.00
_cell.angle_beta   90.00
_cell.angle_gamma   90.00
#
_symmetry.space_group_name_H-M   'P 1'
#
loop_
_entity.id
_entity.type
_entity.pdbx_description
1 polymer ?
#
loop_
_entity_poly.entity_id
_entity_poly.type
_entity_poly.pdbx_seq_one_letter_code
_entity_poly.pdbx_strand_id
1 'polypeptide(L)'
;MQKFITKSNSKTNSKTIFLNVETKELIRSQSYIGKKGYTIPKSVLSKDEYEFLKKDLFLKPFVPGAQFGNPNDPSASFPVYRENINKIYIPRFYGIQRYGVPDRCDIESGDDIDVPFELSLRDYQVKIVDIYCNYVSKPLSKDNAQHGDGGILEVPCGRGKTIMALNIISKLKKKTLILVHKEFLMNQWIERMNDFLPTARIGKIQGPVFDIEDKDVVIGMIQSLYDKEYAPNAFSSFGLTIIDEVHRIGSEQFSRTLFKTVTPYMLGISATVERKDKLSKLLYMFIGGKIYEEKRTQEDPVCVRAIEYKCDDPDFNEVDLDYRGNTKFSSMIVKLCAFGPRSDFIVNVLRDLLEEHPENQIMILCQNKSLLNYLYDAINYREIASVGYYIGGMKQVKLQETETKKIVLATYAMAAEALDIKTLATLVMVSPKTDIVQSVGRILRVKHKHPIIVDIVDMHENFQKQWLQRKRFYKKCNYRIRMTDSNKYTNMSIDWETDSIWKRVYEPKEITDNADNDNDKEEELPTKCLININDL
;
A
#
# COMPACT_ATOMS: atom_id res chain seq x y z
N MET A 1 52.84 -12.20 -34.07
CA MET A 1 53.12 -11.75 -32.70
C MET A 1 51.81 -11.24 -32.08
N GLN A 2 51.37 -11.87 -30.99
CA GLN A 2 50.38 -11.45 -29.95
C GLN A 2 48.96 -11.00 -30.40
N LYS A 3 47.93 -11.86 -30.33
CA LYS A 3 47.02 -12.22 -29.18
C LYS A 3 46.25 -11.02 -28.57
N PHE A 4 44.92 -11.07 -28.57
CA PHE A 4 44.07 -11.13 -27.35
C PHE A 4 42.60 -11.50 -27.64
N ILE A 5 42.26 -12.76 -27.33
CA ILE A 5 41.05 -13.36 -26.74
C ILE A 5 39.76 -12.49 -26.70
N THR A 6 38.77 -12.88 -27.49
CA THR A 6 37.35 -12.56 -27.28
C THR A 6 36.68 -13.65 -26.42
N LYS A 7 36.35 -13.32 -25.16
CA LYS A 7 35.43 -14.13 -24.33
C LYS A 7 33.99 -13.76 -24.70
N SER A 8 33.24 -14.74 -25.20
CA SER A 8 31.80 -14.71 -25.35
C SER A 8 31.13 -14.70 -23.97
N ASN A 9 30.51 -13.59 -23.60
CA ASN A 9 29.60 -13.54 -22.45
C ASN A 9 28.25 -14.13 -22.84
N SER A 10 27.99 -15.34 -22.35
CA SER A 10 26.73 -16.05 -22.46
C SER A 10 25.63 -15.31 -21.71
N LYS A 11 24.60 -14.89 -22.45
CA LYS A 11 23.31 -14.45 -21.92
C LYS A 11 22.66 -15.64 -21.21
N THR A 12 22.64 -15.64 -19.88
CA THR A 12 21.85 -16.58 -19.08
C THR A 12 20.41 -16.07 -18.99
N ASN A 13 19.62 -16.34 -20.04
CA ASN A 13 18.16 -16.39 -19.92
C ASN A 13 17.82 -17.44 -18.86
N SER A 14 17.14 -17.08 -17.77
CA SER A 14 16.54 -18.08 -16.87
C SER A 14 15.43 -18.78 -17.65
N LYS A 15 15.75 -19.89 -18.31
CA LYS A 15 14.74 -20.81 -18.82
C LYS A 15 13.92 -21.26 -17.63
N THR A 16 12.63 -20.92 -17.60
CA THR A 16 11.66 -21.60 -16.74
C THR A 16 11.77 -23.08 -17.06
N ILE A 17 12.15 -23.90 -16.08
CA ILE A 17 12.22 -25.34 -16.27
C ILE A 17 10.78 -25.83 -16.35
N PHE A 18 10.34 -26.19 -17.55
CA PHE A 18 9.07 -26.89 -17.76
C PHE A 18 9.25 -28.31 -17.22
N LEU A 19 8.65 -28.58 -16.06
CA LEU A 19 8.56 -29.92 -15.50
C LEU A 19 7.58 -30.73 -16.36
N ASN A 20 7.93 -31.98 -16.67
CA ASN A 20 6.97 -32.90 -17.26
C ASN A 20 5.86 -33.23 -16.23
N VAL A 21 4.70 -33.65 -16.74
CA VAL A 21 3.52 -33.92 -15.92
C VAL A 21 3.80 -34.99 -14.85
N GLU A 22 4.58 -36.01 -15.19
CA GLU A 22 4.94 -37.11 -14.28
C GLU A 22 5.79 -36.63 -13.08
N THR A 23 6.82 -35.81 -13.31
CA THR A 23 7.65 -35.27 -12.22
C THR A 23 6.83 -34.33 -11.33
N LYS A 24 5.94 -33.53 -11.95
CA LYS A 24 5.03 -32.64 -11.20
C LYS A 24 4.11 -33.46 -10.30
N GLU A 25 3.53 -34.54 -10.80
CA GLU A 25 2.65 -35.44 -10.05
C GLU A 25 3.40 -36.20 -8.93
N LEU A 26 4.63 -36.65 -9.19
CA LEU A 26 5.49 -37.30 -8.19
C LEU A 26 5.82 -36.34 -7.04
N ILE A 27 6.23 -35.11 -7.36
CA ILE A 27 6.51 -34.09 -6.33
C ILE A 27 5.23 -33.79 -5.56
N ARG A 28 4.10 -33.59 -6.24
CA ARG A 28 2.82 -33.25 -5.62
C ARG A 28 2.34 -34.32 -4.63
N SER A 29 2.35 -35.59 -5.04
CA SER A 29 1.87 -36.73 -4.22
C SER A 29 2.73 -37.00 -3.00
N GLN A 30 4.04 -36.70 -3.06
CA GLN A 30 4.97 -36.88 -1.94
C GLN A 30 5.13 -35.62 -1.07
N SER A 31 4.53 -34.50 -1.49
CA SER A 31 4.52 -33.24 -0.75
C SER A 31 3.29 -33.13 0.14
N TYR A 32 3.34 -32.20 1.08
CA TYR A 32 2.21 -31.88 1.94
C TYR A 32 2.22 -30.41 2.32
N ILE A 33 1.05 -29.86 2.64
CA ILE A 33 0.95 -28.53 3.24
C ILE A 33 1.10 -28.69 4.75
N GLY A 34 1.98 -27.91 5.38
CA GLY A 34 2.12 -27.89 6.85
C GLY A 34 2.41 -26.50 7.39
N LYS A 35 2.77 -26.42 8.67
CA LYS A 35 3.00 -25.15 9.42
C LYS A 35 4.08 -24.23 8.83
N LYS A 36 4.92 -24.75 7.94
CA LYS A 36 6.00 -24.01 7.25
C LYS A 36 5.69 -23.72 5.78
N GLY A 37 4.45 -23.94 5.34
CA GLY A 37 4.02 -23.81 3.95
C GLY A 37 4.02 -25.14 3.20
N TYR A 38 4.30 -25.08 1.90
CA TYR A 38 4.36 -26.25 1.04
C TYR A 38 5.68 -26.99 1.28
N THR A 39 5.61 -28.22 1.75
CA THR A 39 6.77 -28.99 2.19
C THR A 39 7.08 -30.11 1.19
N ILE A 40 8.30 -30.10 0.66
CA ILE A 40 8.76 -31.06 -0.35
C ILE A 40 9.93 -31.89 0.21
N PRO A 41 9.86 -33.22 0.20
CA PRO A 41 11.01 -34.07 0.46
C PRO A 41 12.11 -33.86 -0.59
N LYS A 42 13.35 -33.66 -0.17
CA LYS A 42 14.48 -33.47 -1.10
C LYS A 42 14.77 -34.70 -1.95
N SER A 43 14.38 -35.89 -1.48
CA SER A 43 14.53 -37.16 -2.21
C SER A 43 13.75 -37.21 -3.52
N VAL A 44 12.69 -36.41 -3.68
CA VAL A 44 11.87 -36.38 -4.90
C VAL A 44 12.21 -35.21 -5.83
N LEU A 45 13.15 -34.35 -5.44
CA LEU A 45 13.60 -33.23 -6.24
C LEU A 45 14.82 -33.61 -7.07
N SER A 46 14.77 -33.37 -8.37
CA SER A 46 15.96 -33.42 -9.21
C SER A 46 16.93 -32.30 -8.83
N LYS A 47 18.23 -32.46 -9.14
CA LYS A 47 19.22 -31.42 -8.87
C LYS A 47 18.87 -30.10 -9.56
N ASP A 48 18.40 -30.17 -10.82
CA ASP A 48 18.03 -29.00 -11.60
C ASP A 48 16.81 -28.27 -11.01
N GLU A 49 15.81 -29.01 -10.55
CA GLU A 49 14.60 -28.43 -9.94
C GLU A 49 14.91 -27.80 -8.59
N TYR A 50 15.76 -28.45 -7.79
CA TYR A 50 16.22 -27.91 -6.51
C TYR A 50 17.00 -26.60 -6.69
N GLU A 51 17.95 -26.55 -7.63
CA GLU A 51 18.69 -25.33 -7.95
C GLU A 51 17.79 -24.23 -8.54
N PHE A 52 16.80 -24.62 -9.35
CA PHE A 52 15.78 -23.69 -9.85
C PHE A 52 14.98 -23.06 -8.71
N LEU A 53 14.44 -23.86 -7.78
CA LEU A 53 13.70 -23.36 -6.62
C LEU A 53 14.55 -22.40 -5.80
N LYS A 54 15.81 -22.75 -5.55
CA LYS A 54 16.74 -21.89 -4.82
C LYS A 54 16.96 -20.56 -5.51
N LYS A 55 17.07 -20.56 -6.84
CA LYS A 55 17.28 -19.34 -7.63
C LYS A 55 16.03 -18.48 -7.70
N ASP A 56 14.87 -19.07 -7.96
CA ASP A 56 13.60 -18.36 -8.16
C ASP A 56 13.06 -17.77 -6.85
N LEU A 57 13.23 -18.49 -5.74
CA LEU A 57 12.84 -18.03 -4.41
C LEU A 57 13.94 -17.21 -3.71
N PHE A 58 14.99 -16.79 -4.41
CA PHE A 58 15.99 -15.86 -3.87
C PHE A 58 15.76 -14.46 -4.42
N LEU A 59 15.04 -13.64 -3.63
CA LEU A 59 14.55 -12.35 -4.10
C LEU A 59 15.47 -11.20 -3.70
N LYS A 60 15.59 -10.21 -4.60
CA LYS A 60 16.24 -8.92 -4.35
C LYS A 60 15.21 -7.79 -4.46
N PRO A 61 14.96 -6.98 -3.42
CA PRO A 61 14.13 -5.80 -3.51
C PRO A 61 14.67 -4.80 -4.52
N PHE A 62 13.79 -4.29 -5.38
CA PHE A 62 14.11 -3.17 -6.25
C PHE A 62 13.87 -1.86 -5.48
N VAL A 63 14.96 -1.12 -5.17
CA VAL A 63 14.88 0.22 -4.57
C VAL A 63 15.11 1.26 -5.68
N PRO A 64 14.11 2.09 -6.04
CA PRO A 64 14.30 3.16 -7.02
C PRO A 64 15.12 4.32 -6.43
N GLY A 65 16.32 4.57 -6.95
CA GLY A 65 17.18 5.70 -6.56
C GLY A 65 18.67 5.43 -6.75
N ALA A 66 19.49 6.48 -6.85
CA ALA A 66 20.94 6.35 -6.92
C ALA A 66 21.47 5.76 -5.60
N GLN A 67 21.99 4.54 -5.66
CA GLN A 67 22.61 3.89 -4.50
C GLN A 67 23.89 4.64 -4.12
N PHE A 68 23.87 5.31 -2.97
CA PHE A 68 25.10 5.56 -2.21
C PHE A 68 25.41 4.27 -1.45
N GLY A 69 26.01 3.31 -2.15
CA GLY A 69 26.32 1.98 -1.63
C GLY A 69 26.74 1.03 -2.75
N ASN A 70 27.50 0.00 -2.41
CA ASN A 70 28.05 -0.95 -3.37
C ASN A 70 26.90 -1.72 -4.07
N PRO A 71 26.72 -1.65 -5.40
CA PRO A 71 25.62 -2.34 -6.11
C PRO A 71 25.64 -3.88 -5.99
N ASN A 72 26.76 -4.42 -5.48
CA ASN A 72 26.99 -5.83 -5.20
C ASN A 72 26.85 -6.22 -3.71
N ASP A 73 26.25 -5.37 -2.85
CA ASP A 73 26.05 -5.77 -1.46
C ASP A 73 25.09 -7.00 -1.36
N PRO A 74 25.58 -8.17 -0.92
CA PRO A 74 24.77 -9.38 -0.76
C PRO A 74 23.68 -9.24 0.31
N SER A 75 23.74 -8.20 1.15
CA SER A 75 22.79 -7.93 2.24
C SER A 75 21.38 -7.56 1.78
N ALA A 76 21.18 -7.26 0.49
CA ALA A 76 19.88 -6.89 -0.05
C ALA A 76 19.03 -8.09 -0.52
N SER A 77 19.61 -9.27 -0.74
CA SER A 77 18.86 -10.45 -1.21
C SER A 77 18.52 -11.40 -0.07
N PHE A 78 17.32 -11.97 -0.08
CA PHE A 78 16.87 -12.87 0.98
C PHE A 78 16.16 -14.11 0.40
N PRO A 79 16.34 -15.28 1.04
CA PRO A 79 15.64 -16.49 0.63
C PRO A 79 14.17 -16.45 1.07
N VAL A 80 13.28 -16.82 0.16
CA VAL A 80 11.86 -17.06 0.37
C VAL A 80 11.60 -18.56 0.40
N TYR A 81 12.49 -19.28 1.07
CA TYR A 81 12.36 -20.70 1.37
C TYR A 81 13.12 -21.01 2.67
N ARG A 82 12.78 -22.12 3.30
CA ARG A 82 13.56 -22.70 4.40
C ARG A 82 13.91 -24.13 4.04
N GLU A 83 14.94 -24.71 4.65
CA GLU A 83 15.27 -26.12 4.42
C GLU A 83 15.91 -26.75 5.64
N ASN A 84 15.86 -28.08 5.69
CA ASN A 84 16.69 -28.89 6.56
C ASN A 84 17.38 -29.98 5.72
N ILE A 85 17.96 -30.98 6.36
CA ILE A 85 18.69 -32.07 5.69
C ILE A 85 17.77 -32.83 4.70
N ASN A 86 16.48 -32.99 5.03
CA ASN A 86 15.58 -33.91 4.32
C ASN A 86 14.52 -33.21 3.48
N LYS A 87 14.19 -31.95 3.76
CA LYS A 87 13.02 -31.25 3.21
C LYS A 87 13.34 -29.79 2.86
N ILE A 88 12.65 -29.27 1.86
CA ILE A 88 12.56 -27.84 1.55
C ILE A 88 11.14 -27.36 1.83
N TYR A 89 11.02 -26.15 2.37
CA TYR A 89 9.78 -25.48 2.74
C TYR A 89 9.66 -24.21 1.90
N ILE A 90 8.62 -24.12 1.08
CA ILE A 90 8.35 -22.99 0.19
C ILE A 90 6.97 -22.39 0.51
N PRO A 91 6.68 -21.16 0.06
CA PRO A 91 5.38 -20.53 0.31
C PRO A 91 4.24 -21.40 -0.23
N ARG A 92 3.14 -21.47 0.53
CA ARG A 92 2.01 -22.38 0.27
C ARG A 92 1.50 -22.25 -1.16
N PHE A 93 1.14 -21.04 -1.58
CA PHE A 93 0.49 -20.79 -2.87
C PHE A 93 1.47 -20.85 -4.04
N TYR A 94 2.76 -20.55 -3.80
CA TYR A 94 3.81 -20.80 -4.79
C TYR A 94 3.90 -22.31 -5.10
N GLY A 95 3.95 -23.15 -4.06
CA GLY A 95 3.97 -24.60 -4.24
C GLY A 95 2.72 -25.14 -4.92
N ILE A 96 1.53 -24.65 -4.53
CA ILE A 96 0.25 -25.03 -5.16
C ILE A 96 0.22 -24.63 -6.64
N GLN A 97 0.66 -23.43 -6.99
CA GLN A 97 0.71 -22.98 -8.38
C GLN A 97 1.68 -23.83 -9.21
N ARG A 98 2.86 -24.12 -8.66
CA ARG A 98 3.91 -24.86 -9.37
C ARG A 98 3.60 -26.35 -9.50
N TYR A 99 3.17 -27.01 -8.42
CA TYR A 99 3.03 -28.47 -8.34
C TYR A 99 1.57 -28.96 -8.24
N GLY A 100 0.63 -28.11 -7.86
CA GLY A 100 -0.75 -28.46 -7.60
C GLY A 100 -1.04 -28.66 -6.10
N VAL A 101 -2.30 -28.93 -5.78
CA VAL A 101 -2.73 -29.21 -4.40
C VAL A 101 -2.25 -30.62 -4.01
N PRO A 102 -1.49 -30.78 -2.91
CA PRO A 102 -1.00 -32.08 -2.47
C PRO A 102 -2.12 -32.93 -1.88
N ASP A 103 -1.84 -34.21 -1.72
CA ASP A 103 -2.84 -35.17 -1.25
C ASP A 103 -3.06 -35.02 0.29
N ARG A 104 -1.98 -34.68 1.02
CA ARG A 104 -1.95 -34.52 2.47
C ARG A 104 -1.83 -33.05 2.93
N CYS A 105 -2.55 -32.70 4.00
CA CYS A 105 -2.44 -31.43 4.72
C CYS A 105 -2.32 -31.67 6.23
N ASP A 106 -1.28 -31.09 6.85
CA ASP A 106 -0.95 -31.16 8.28
C ASP A 106 -1.17 -29.80 8.99
N ILE A 107 -1.86 -28.85 8.37
CA ILE A 107 -2.23 -27.59 9.03
C ILE A 107 -3.44 -27.86 9.94
N GLU A 108 -3.37 -27.43 11.21
CA GLU A 108 -4.51 -27.49 12.11
C GLU A 108 -5.67 -26.59 11.66
N SER A 109 -6.93 -26.97 11.93
CA SER A 109 -8.11 -26.17 11.61
C SER A 109 -8.24 -24.86 12.38
N GLY A 110 -7.48 -24.73 13.47
CA GLY A 110 -7.64 -23.68 14.46
C GLY A 110 -8.90 -23.87 15.32
N ASP A 111 -8.96 -23.10 16.40
CA ASP A 111 -10.05 -23.12 17.37
C ASP A 111 -11.32 -22.52 16.74
N ASP A 112 -12.47 -23.11 17.06
CA ASP A 112 -13.78 -22.54 16.72
C ASP A 112 -14.14 -21.43 17.70
N ILE A 113 -14.73 -20.36 17.18
CA ILE A 113 -15.20 -19.20 17.94
C ILE A 113 -16.64 -18.87 17.55
N ASP A 114 -17.41 -18.28 18.46
CA ASP A 114 -18.75 -17.79 18.17
C ASP A 114 -18.86 -16.31 18.55
N VAL A 115 -18.55 -15.45 17.57
CA VAL A 115 -18.57 -13.99 17.71
C VAL A 115 -19.61 -13.42 16.73
N PRO A 116 -20.85 -13.15 17.18
CA PRO A 116 -21.89 -12.61 16.31
C PRO A 116 -21.53 -11.20 15.82
N PHE A 117 -21.94 -10.91 14.58
CA PHE A 117 -21.79 -9.59 13.96
C PHE A 117 -23.07 -8.79 14.12
N GLU A 118 -23.05 -7.72 14.92
CA GLU A 118 -24.30 -7.04 15.36
C GLU A 118 -24.87 -6.04 14.36
N LEU A 119 -24.05 -5.48 13.47
CA LEU A 119 -24.46 -4.44 12.53
C LEU A 119 -24.72 -5.01 11.13
N SER A 120 -25.35 -4.22 10.26
CA SER A 120 -25.57 -4.62 8.86
C SER A 120 -24.41 -4.21 7.96
N LEU A 121 -24.02 -5.09 7.04
CA LEU A 121 -23.18 -4.74 5.90
C LEU A 121 -23.98 -3.99 4.83
N ARG A 122 -23.31 -3.16 4.04
CA ARG A 122 -23.87 -2.61 2.79
C ARG A 122 -23.91 -3.70 1.72
N ASP A 123 -24.82 -3.62 0.76
CA ASP A 123 -25.01 -4.65 -0.28
C ASP A 123 -23.73 -5.02 -1.03
N TYR A 124 -22.90 -4.03 -1.38
CA TYR A 124 -21.63 -4.30 -2.06
C TYR A 124 -20.63 -5.03 -1.15
N GLN A 125 -20.66 -4.78 0.16
CA GLN A 125 -19.79 -5.45 1.13
C GLN A 125 -20.20 -6.91 1.29
N VAL A 126 -21.51 -7.19 1.32
CA VAL A 126 -22.06 -8.56 1.35
C VAL A 126 -21.53 -9.35 0.17
N LYS A 127 -21.64 -8.81 -1.06
CA LYS A 127 -21.13 -9.45 -2.28
C LYS A 127 -19.63 -9.78 -2.19
N ILE A 128 -18.81 -8.83 -1.74
CA ILE A 128 -17.35 -9.03 -1.63
C ILE A 128 -17.01 -10.11 -0.59
N VAL A 129 -17.69 -10.07 0.56
CA VAL A 129 -17.50 -11.08 1.61
C VAL A 129 -17.89 -12.46 1.11
N ASP A 130 -19.04 -12.58 0.43
CA ASP A 130 -19.51 -13.87 -0.09
C ASP A 130 -18.57 -14.42 -1.17
N ILE A 131 -17.99 -13.57 -2.03
CA ILE A 131 -16.95 -13.97 -2.99
C ILE A 131 -15.78 -14.63 -2.25
N TYR A 132 -15.28 -14.02 -1.17
CA TYR A 132 -14.18 -14.60 -0.40
C TYR A 132 -14.60 -15.91 0.29
N CYS A 133 -15.71 -15.92 1.01
CA CYS A 133 -16.21 -17.11 1.73
C CYS A 133 -16.43 -18.29 0.78
N ASN A 134 -17.04 -18.06 -0.39
CA ASN A 134 -17.23 -19.10 -1.40
C ASN A 134 -15.90 -19.57 -1.99
N TYR A 135 -14.96 -18.64 -2.25
CA TYR A 135 -13.64 -18.99 -2.78
C TYR A 135 -12.85 -19.91 -1.85
N VAL A 136 -12.88 -19.64 -0.54
CA VAL A 136 -12.13 -20.41 0.46
C VAL A 136 -12.86 -21.66 0.97
N SER A 137 -14.08 -21.91 0.52
CA SER A 137 -14.85 -23.13 0.82
C SER A 137 -14.38 -24.35 0.02
N LYS A 138 -13.16 -24.32 -0.51
CA LYS A 138 -12.53 -25.43 -1.24
C LYS A 138 -11.71 -26.31 -0.29
N PRO A 139 -11.55 -27.61 -0.58
CA PRO A 139 -10.74 -28.50 0.24
C PRO A 139 -9.25 -28.12 0.19
N LEU A 140 -8.57 -28.19 1.34
CA LEU A 140 -7.14 -27.88 1.47
C LEU A 140 -6.21 -28.90 0.80
N SER A 141 -6.64 -30.15 0.76
CA SER A 141 -5.93 -31.25 0.11
C SER A 141 -6.95 -32.26 -0.43
N LYS A 142 -6.52 -33.16 -1.32
CA LYS A 142 -7.44 -34.14 -1.91
C LYS A 142 -8.09 -35.06 -0.89
N ASP A 143 -7.37 -35.40 0.17
CA ASP A 143 -7.80 -36.39 1.17
C ASP A 143 -8.37 -35.76 2.45
N ASN A 144 -8.51 -34.43 2.52
CA ASN A 144 -8.91 -33.72 3.75
C ASN A 144 -10.28 -33.03 3.60
N ALA A 145 -11.17 -33.26 4.57
CA ALA A 145 -12.48 -32.62 4.66
C ALA A 145 -12.41 -31.14 5.10
N GLN A 146 -11.23 -30.69 5.55
CA GLN A 146 -11.01 -29.32 5.96
C GLN A 146 -10.94 -28.37 4.75
N HIS A 147 -11.76 -27.33 4.81
CA HIS A 147 -11.77 -26.27 3.81
C HIS A 147 -10.74 -25.19 4.15
N GLY A 148 -10.26 -24.51 3.11
CA GLY A 148 -9.36 -23.39 3.26
C GLY A 148 -8.67 -23.05 1.96
N ASP A 149 -8.50 -21.76 1.72
CA ASP A 149 -7.74 -21.22 0.61
C ASP A 149 -7.22 -19.84 1.03
N GLY A 150 -6.61 -19.11 0.11
CA GLY A 150 -6.23 -17.75 0.37
C GLY A 150 -6.29 -16.84 -0.82
N GLY A 151 -6.48 -15.56 -0.53
CA GLY A 151 -6.28 -14.56 -1.54
C GLY A 151 -6.51 -13.14 -1.06
N ILE A 152 -6.45 -12.23 -2.03
CA ILE A 152 -6.35 -10.80 -1.80
C ILE A 152 -7.62 -10.11 -2.30
N LEU A 153 -8.22 -9.30 -1.43
CA LEU A 153 -9.30 -8.38 -1.75
C LEU A 153 -8.71 -6.97 -1.93
N GLU A 154 -8.69 -6.51 -3.19
CA GLU A 154 -8.28 -5.14 -3.53
C GLU A 154 -9.50 -4.24 -3.57
N VAL A 155 -9.70 -3.53 -2.46
CA VAL A 155 -10.88 -2.66 -2.28
C VAL A 155 -10.43 -1.24 -1.93
N PRO A 156 -10.93 -0.22 -2.66
CA PRO A 156 -10.57 1.16 -2.40
C PRO A 156 -10.78 1.60 -0.95
N CYS A 157 -9.97 2.55 -0.49
CA CYS A 157 -10.18 3.21 0.81
C CYS A 157 -11.61 3.76 0.94
N GLY A 158 -12.18 3.71 2.15
CA GLY A 158 -13.54 4.21 2.43
C GLY A 158 -14.67 3.21 2.18
N ARG A 159 -14.40 2.06 1.55
CA ARG A 159 -15.39 1.00 1.30
C ARG A 159 -15.62 0.05 2.50
N GLY A 160 -14.96 0.29 3.64
CA GLY A 160 -15.15 -0.49 4.86
C GLY A 160 -14.40 -1.83 4.88
N LYS A 161 -13.12 -1.84 4.48
CA LYS A 161 -12.21 -3.00 4.50
C LYS A 161 -12.22 -3.77 5.82
N THR A 162 -12.03 -3.05 6.93
CA THR A 162 -12.06 -3.61 8.29
C THR A 162 -13.40 -4.27 8.58
N ILE A 163 -14.52 -3.60 8.25
CA ILE A 163 -15.87 -4.12 8.51
C ILE A 163 -16.13 -5.43 7.76
N MET A 164 -15.73 -5.50 6.48
CA MET A 164 -15.83 -6.74 5.69
C MET A 164 -15.03 -7.89 6.33
N ALA A 165 -13.82 -7.58 6.80
CA ALA A 165 -12.97 -8.56 7.46
C ALA A 165 -13.58 -9.08 8.77
N LEU A 166 -14.17 -8.20 9.59
CA LEU A 166 -14.87 -8.59 10.82
C LEU A 166 -16.08 -9.47 10.52
N ASN A 167 -16.82 -9.20 9.44
CA ASN A 167 -17.91 -10.07 9.02
C ASN A 167 -17.39 -11.44 8.54
N ILE A 168 -16.25 -11.50 7.85
CA ILE A 168 -15.59 -12.76 7.46
C ILE A 168 -15.20 -13.57 8.71
N ILE A 169 -14.66 -12.93 9.76
CA ILE A 169 -14.34 -13.60 11.03
C ILE A 169 -15.60 -14.27 11.61
N SER A 170 -16.70 -13.51 11.69
CA SER A 170 -17.98 -14.01 12.21
C SER A 170 -18.56 -15.16 11.37
N LYS A 171 -18.43 -15.09 10.04
CA LYS A 171 -18.90 -16.16 9.12
C LYS A 171 -18.06 -17.42 9.18
N LEU A 172 -16.73 -17.29 9.21
CA LEU A 172 -15.82 -18.43 9.24
C LEU A 172 -15.74 -19.10 10.62
N LYS A 173 -16.07 -18.36 11.70
CA LYS A 173 -16.10 -18.89 13.07
C LYS A 173 -14.79 -19.54 13.50
N LYS A 174 -13.66 -19.00 13.01
CA LYS A 174 -12.32 -19.46 13.37
C LYS A 174 -11.57 -18.41 14.14
N LYS A 175 -10.83 -18.84 15.17
CA LYS A 175 -9.89 -17.99 15.89
C LYS A 175 -8.93 -17.33 14.91
N THR A 176 -8.83 -16.00 15.00
CA THR A 176 -8.25 -15.19 13.94
C THR A 176 -7.02 -14.43 14.41
N LEU A 177 -5.95 -14.48 13.59
CA LEU A 177 -4.76 -13.64 13.73
C LEU A 177 -4.82 -12.48 12.72
N ILE A 178 -4.79 -11.24 13.20
CA ILE A 178 -4.75 -10.04 12.36
C ILE A 178 -3.34 -9.46 12.41
N LEU A 179 -2.65 -9.44 11.27
CA LEU A 179 -1.31 -8.88 11.14
C LEU A 179 -1.36 -7.42 10.67
N VAL A 180 -0.79 -6.54 11.49
CA VAL A 180 -0.67 -5.10 11.20
C VAL A 180 0.79 -4.64 11.33
N HIS A 181 1.12 -3.54 10.66
CA HIS A 181 2.49 -3.00 10.65
C HIS A 181 2.67 -1.76 11.53
N LYS A 182 1.58 -1.21 12.10
CA LYS A 182 1.58 0.01 12.92
C LYS A 182 0.59 -0.09 14.07
N GLU A 183 0.96 0.50 15.20
CA GLU A 183 0.17 0.45 16.44
C GLU A 183 -1.19 1.15 16.31
N PHE A 184 -1.28 2.26 15.58
CA PHE A 184 -2.58 2.92 15.38
C PHE A 184 -3.57 2.03 14.59
N LEU A 185 -3.09 1.20 13.66
CA LEU A 185 -3.95 0.25 12.93
C LEU A 185 -4.49 -0.78 13.91
N MET A 186 -3.65 -1.31 14.81
CA MET A 186 -4.09 -2.19 15.87
C MET A 186 -5.22 -1.56 16.68
N ASN A 187 -5.07 -0.31 17.11
CA ASN A 187 -6.10 0.39 17.87
C ASN A 187 -7.40 0.60 17.06
N GLN A 188 -7.30 0.91 15.77
CA GLN A 188 -8.47 1.00 14.89
C GLN A 188 -9.21 -0.34 14.77
N TRP A 189 -8.47 -1.46 14.65
CA TRP A 189 -9.08 -2.78 14.63
C TRP A 189 -9.81 -3.10 15.95
N ILE A 190 -9.24 -2.74 17.10
CA ILE A 190 -9.89 -2.93 18.41
C ILE A 190 -11.17 -2.12 18.50
N GLU A 191 -11.12 -0.83 18.14
CA GLU A 191 -12.29 0.05 18.14
C GLU A 191 -13.42 -0.53 17.27
N ARG A 192 -13.11 -0.96 16.04
CA ARG A 192 -14.12 -1.56 15.16
C ARG A 192 -14.60 -2.92 15.64
N MET A 193 -13.78 -3.71 16.32
CA MET A 193 -14.26 -4.95 16.93
C MET A 193 -15.25 -4.68 18.06
N ASN A 194 -15.03 -3.66 18.88
CA ASN A 194 -16.00 -3.29 19.92
C ASN A 194 -17.34 -2.87 19.32
N ASP A 195 -17.35 -2.23 18.14
CA ASP A 195 -18.58 -1.82 17.45
C ASP A 195 -19.30 -2.99 16.75
N PHE A 196 -18.56 -3.91 16.13
CA PHE A 196 -19.12 -4.91 15.21
C PHE A 196 -19.10 -6.35 15.73
N LEU A 197 -18.22 -6.67 16.69
CA LEU A 197 -18.04 -7.97 17.34
C LEU A 197 -17.89 -7.78 18.87
N PRO A 198 -18.87 -7.15 19.57
CA PRO A 198 -18.70 -6.70 20.96
C PRO A 198 -18.42 -7.81 21.97
N THR A 199 -18.77 -9.06 21.65
CA THR A 199 -18.51 -10.23 22.51
C THR A 199 -17.14 -10.85 22.32
N ALA A 200 -16.35 -10.39 21.34
CA ALA A 200 -15.06 -10.98 21.00
C ALA A 200 -14.00 -10.71 22.09
N ARG A 201 -13.32 -11.76 22.53
CA ARG A 201 -12.16 -11.65 23.43
C ARG A 201 -10.92 -11.32 22.60
N ILE A 202 -10.41 -10.10 22.76
CA ILE A 202 -9.31 -9.57 21.96
C ILE A 202 -7.97 -9.80 22.67
N GLY A 203 -7.02 -10.41 21.96
CA GLY A 203 -5.62 -10.56 22.36
C GLY A 203 -4.66 -9.71 21.55
N LYS A 204 -3.40 -9.62 21.99
CA LYS A 204 -2.35 -8.81 21.33
C LYS A 204 -1.01 -9.52 21.31
N ILE A 205 -0.27 -9.33 20.21
CA ILE A 205 1.15 -9.66 20.10
C ILE A 205 1.92 -8.37 19.78
N GLN A 206 2.59 -7.81 20.79
CA GLN A 206 3.29 -6.53 20.70
C GLN A 206 4.49 -6.51 21.66
N GLY A 207 5.70 -6.37 21.11
CA GLY A 207 6.94 -6.38 21.88
C GLY A 207 7.06 -7.65 22.73
N PRO A 208 7.14 -7.55 24.07
CA PRO A 208 7.19 -8.72 24.95
C PRO A 208 5.85 -9.45 25.07
N VAL A 209 4.72 -8.78 24.79
CA VAL A 209 3.37 -9.30 24.99
C VAL A 209 3.05 -10.36 23.94
N PHE A 210 2.60 -11.53 24.42
CA PHE A 210 2.10 -12.63 23.60
C PHE A 210 0.82 -13.17 24.24
N ASP A 211 -0.27 -12.45 24.04
CA ASP A 211 -1.59 -12.73 24.63
C ASP A 211 -2.50 -13.39 23.58
N ILE A 212 -2.49 -14.72 23.58
CA ILE A 212 -3.25 -15.55 22.62
C ILE A 212 -4.19 -16.57 23.30
N GLU A 213 -4.00 -16.82 24.59
CA GLU A 213 -4.75 -17.83 25.34
C GLU A 213 -6.14 -17.30 25.68
N ASP A 214 -7.17 -18.13 25.49
CA ASP A 214 -8.57 -17.77 25.72
C ASP A 214 -9.06 -16.52 24.93
N LYS A 215 -8.50 -16.32 23.73
CA LYS A 215 -8.86 -15.21 22.81
C LYS A 215 -9.50 -15.72 21.54
N ASP A 216 -10.44 -14.93 21.03
CA ASP A 216 -11.14 -15.21 19.77
C ASP A 216 -10.43 -14.52 18.58
N VAL A 217 -9.97 -13.29 18.78
CA VAL A 217 -9.23 -12.51 17.78
C VAL A 217 -7.97 -11.93 18.40
N VAL A 218 -6.83 -12.16 17.78
CA VAL A 218 -5.53 -11.65 18.23
C VAL A 218 -4.95 -10.71 17.18
N ILE A 219 -4.54 -9.52 17.59
CA ILE A 219 -3.86 -8.57 16.69
C ILE A 219 -2.36 -8.60 16.94
N GLY A 220 -1.58 -8.93 15.91
CA GLY A 220 -0.14 -9.04 15.96
C GLY A 220 0.59 -7.96 15.16
N MET A 221 1.57 -7.31 15.81
CA MET A 221 2.51 -6.42 15.13
C MET A 221 3.54 -7.24 14.36
N ILE A 222 3.62 -7.06 13.04
CA ILE A 222 4.56 -7.79 12.18
C ILE A 222 6.01 -7.68 12.69
N GLN A 223 6.40 -6.51 13.19
CA GLN A 223 7.73 -6.29 13.80
C GLN A 223 7.99 -7.26 14.97
N SER A 224 7.00 -7.50 15.82
CA SER A 224 7.12 -8.41 16.96
C SER A 224 7.13 -9.89 16.55
N LEU A 225 6.49 -10.24 15.42
CA LEU A 225 6.53 -11.61 14.90
C LEU A 225 7.80 -11.92 14.10
N TYR A 226 8.42 -10.91 13.50
CA TYR A 226 9.66 -11.06 12.73
C TYR A 226 10.84 -11.47 13.62
N ASP A 227 11.13 -10.69 14.67
CA ASP A 227 12.35 -10.80 15.47
C ASP A 227 12.33 -11.95 16.49
N LYS A 228 11.16 -12.30 17.02
CA LYS A 228 11.02 -13.26 18.12
C LYS A 228 10.83 -14.69 17.59
N GLU A 229 11.53 -15.64 18.18
CA GLU A 229 11.26 -17.06 18.00
C GLU A 229 10.09 -17.48 18.90
N TYR A 230 9.18 -18.26 18.34
CA TYR A 230 8.01 -18.77 19.05
C TYR A 230 8.06 -20.29 19.05
N ALA A 231 7.38 -20.92 20.01
CA ALA A 231 7.25 -22.38 20.01
C ALA A 231 6.66 -22.87 18.67
N PRO A 232 7.03 -24.06 18.18
CA PRO A 232 6.58 -24.57 16.87
C PRO A 232 5.06 -24.60 16.68
N ASN A 233 4.29 -24.69 17.78
CA ASN A 233 2.83 -24.74 17.79
C ASN A 233 2.19 -23.44 18.30
N ALA A 234 2.95 -22.36 18.46
CA ALA A 234 2.44 -21.12 19.04
C ALA A 234 1.28 -20.49 18.25
N PHE A 235 1.15 -20.83 16.96
CA PHE A 235 0.11 -20.30 16.08
C PHE A 235 -0.88 -21.37 15.58
N SER A 236 -0.85 -22.59 16.11
CA SER A 236 -1.73 -23.68 15.63
C SER A 236 -3.20 -23.50 15.99
N SER A 237 -3.49 -22.67 16.99
CA SER A 237 -4.86 -22.33 17.40
C SER A 237 -5.55 -21.39 16.41
N PHE A 238 -4.83 -20.74 15.50
CA PHE A 238 -5.43 -19.83 14.52
C PHE A 238 -5.91 -20.56 13.26
N GLY A 239 -7.18 -20.39 12.92
CA GLY A 239 -7.74 -20.91 11.67
C GLY A 239 -7.70 -19.90 10.52
N LEU A 240 -7.69 -18.61 10.83
CA LEU A 240 -7.68 -17.51 9.86
C LEU A 240 -6.54 -16.53 10.16
N THR A 241 -5.78 -16.16 9.13
CA THR A 241 -4.83 -15.04 9.17
C THR A 241 -5.28 -13.94 8.23
N ILE A 242 -5.46 -12.73 8.76
CA ILE A 242 -5.79 -11.53 8.00
C ILE A 242 -4.56 -10.63 7.98
N ILE A 243 -4.15 -10.19 6.80
CA ILE A 243 -3.05 -9.25 6.63
C ILE A 243 -3.61 -7.92 6.12
N ASP A 244 -3.49 -6.88 6.93
CA ASP A 244 -3.94 -5.54 6.59
C ASP A 244 -2.82 -4.74 5.90
N GLU A 245 -3.20 -3.95 4.90
CA GLU A 245 -2.31 -3.14 4.06
C GLU A 245 -1.11 -3.94 3.52
N VAL A 246 -1.37 -5.11 2.90
CA VAL A 246 -0.34 -6.05 2.41
C VAL A 246 0.79 -5.40 1.58
N HIS A 247 0.51 -4.28 0.91
CA HIS A 247 1.47 -3.54 0.10
C HIS A 247 2.55 -2.79 0.90
N ARG A 248 2.36 -2.59 2.21
CA ARG A 248 3.26 -1.79 3.07
C ARG A 248 4.35 -2.59 3.77
N ILE A 249 4.29 -3.92 3.71
CA ILE A 249 5.17 -4.76 4.53
C ILE A 249 6.50 -4.98 3.80
N GLY A 250 7.64 -4.78 4.49
CA GLY A 250 8.97 -5.07 3.95
C GLY A 250 9.08 -6.54 3.56
N SER A 251 9.60 -6.84 2.37
CA SER A 251 9.48 -8.18 1.77
C SER A 251 10.17 -9.29 2.55
N GLU A 252 11.31 -9.01 3.18
CA GLU A 252 12.00 -9.98 4.05
C GLU A 252 11.26 -10.18 5.39
N GLN A 253 10.86 -9.08 6.04
CA GLN A 253 10.14 -9.13 7.31
C GLN A 253 8.80 -9.85 7.17
N PHE A 254 8.14 -9.58 6.05
CA PHE A 254 6.92 -10.22 5.61
C PHE A 254 7.11 -11.74 5.43
N SER A 255 8.10 -12.16 4.62
CA SER A 255 8.31 -13.58 4.34
C SER A 255 8.64 -14.36 5.62
N ARG A 256 9.53 -13.82 6.47
CA ARG A 256 9.89 -14.45 7.75
C ARG A 256 8.70 -14.60 8.71
N THR A 257 7.78 -13.62 8.72
CA THR A 257 6.55 -13.64 9.52
C THR A 257 5.54 -14.64 8.97
N LEU A 258 5.30 -14.65 7.66
CA LEU A 258 4.29 -15.53 7.05
C LEU A 258 4.66 -17.01 7.07
N PHE A 259 5.96 -17.33 7.09
CA PHE A 259 6.39 -18.71 7.36
C PHE A 259 6.13 -19.18 8.80
N LYS A 260 5.76 -18.30 9.74
CA LYS A 260 5.38 -18.65 11.12
C LYS A 260 3.85 -18.72 11.30
N THR A 261 3.11 -18.05 10.42
CA THR A 261 1.67 -17.77 10.56
C THR A 261 0.88 -18.40 9.40
N VAL A 262 1.19 -19.65 9.09
CA VAL A 262 0.50 -20.39 8.03
C VAL A 262 -0.78 -21.00 8.60
N THR A 263 -1.93 -20.48 8.17
CA THR A 263 -3.25 -20.93 8.60
C THR A 263 -4.07 -21.52 7.45
N PRO A 264 -5.15 -22.27 7.73
CA PRO A 264 -6.09 -22.79 6.73
C PRO A 264 -6.63 -21.71 5.80
N TYR A 265 -7.12 -20.62 6.37
CA TYR A 265 -7.64 -19.46 5.66
C TYR A 265 -6.63 -18.32 5.70
N MET A 266 -6.30 -17.75 4.54
CA MET A 266 -5.43 -16.57 4.43
C MET A 266 -6.19 -15.44 3.72
N LEU A 267 -6.17 -14.23 4.27
CA LEU A 267 -6.86 -13.08 3.70
C LEU A 267 -5.93 -11.89 3.63
N GLY A 268 -5.66 -11.38 2.43
CA GLY A 268 -4.98 -10.11 2.23
C GLY A 268 -5.98 -9.01 1.92
N ILE A 269 -5.90 -7.88 2.62
CA ILE A 269 -6.78 -6.73 2.37
C ILE A 269 -5.93 -5.50 2.07
N SER A 270 -6.19 -4.85 0.94
CA SER A 270 -5.44 -3.65 0.54
C SER A 270 -6.25 -2.73 -0.35
N ALA A 271 -5.91 -1.44 -0.35
CA ALA A 271 -6.43 -0.50 -1.34
C ALA A 271 -5.70 -0.56 -2.68
N THR A 272 -4.44 -1.01 -2.67
CA THR A 272 -3.58 -1.12 -3.86
C THR A 272 -2.68 -2.33 -3.69
N VAL A 273 -2.63 -3.25 -4.65
CA VAL A 273 -1.73 -4.42 -4.60
C VAL A 273 -0.41 -4.16 -5.35
N GLU A 274 -0.41 -3.21 -6.29
CA GLU A 274 0.78 -2.83 -7.06
C GLU A 274 1.83 -2.14 -6.17
N ARG A 275 2.98 -2.79 -5.99
CA ARG A 275 4.13 -2.22 -5.27
C ARG A 275 5.12 -1.60 -6.26
N LYS A 276 5.71 -0.46 -5.87
CA LYS A 276 6.75 0.23 -6.65
C LYS A 276 8.05 -0.59 -6.80
N ASP A 277 8.27 -1.55 -5.91
CA ASP A 277 9.44 -2.45 -5.89
C ASP A 277 9.25 -3.75 -6.70
N LYS A 278 8.10 -3.90 -7.40
CA LYS A 278 7.72 -5.11 -8.17
C LYS A 278 7.64 -6.42 -7.37
N LEU A 279 7.69 -6.38 -6.03
CA LEU A 279 7.59 -7.57 -5.18
C LEU A 279 6.15 -7.99 -4.86
N SER A 280 5.16 -7.50 -5.63
CA SER A 280 3.77 -7.96 -5.51
C SER A 280 3.64 -9.48 -5.71
N LYS A 281 4.56 -10.11 -6.46
CA LYS A 281 4.66 -11.58 -6.59
C LYS A 281 4.77 -12.29 -5.24
N LEU A 282 5.52 -11.71 -4.28
CA LEU A 282 5.70 -12.29 -2.95
C LEU A 282 4.37 -12.39 -2.19
N LEU A 283 3.48 -11.42 -2.37
CA LEU A 283 2.16 -11.45 -1.73
C LEU A 283 1.36 -12.67 -2.23
N TYR A 284 1.38 -12.91 -3.54
CA TYR A 284 0.68 -14.03 -4.15
C TYR A 284 1.26 -15.39 -3.72
N MET A 285 2.57 -15.47 -3.50
CA MET A 285 3.24 -16.70 -3.03
C MET A 285 2.74 -17.16 -1.65
N PHE A 286 2.45 -16.22 -0.74
CA PHE A 286 2.06 -16.53 0.65
C PHE A 286 0.58 -16.40 0.97
N ILE A 287 -0.12 -15.48 0.33
CA ILE A 287 -1.54 -15.19 0.61
C ILE A 287 -2.46 -15.82 -0.43
N GLY A 288 -2.01 -15.95 -1.68
CA GLY A 288 -2.83 -16.39 -2.80
C GLY A 288 -3.15 -15.26 -3.78
N GLY A 289 -3.85 -15.59 -4.87
CA GLY A 289 -4.14 -14.66 -5.95
C GLY A 289 -5.08 -13.51 -5.57
N LYS A 290 -5.24 -12.55 -6.47
CA LYS A 290 -6.26 -11.50 -6.33
C LYS A 290 -7.64 -12.10 -6.63
N ILE A 291 -8.51 -12.17 -5.63
CA ILE A 291 -9.85 -12.77 -5.75
C ILE A 291 -10.87 -11.72 -6.21
N TYR A 292 -10.69 -10.47 -5.77
CA TYR A 292 -11.57 -9.36 -6.11
C TYR A 292 -10.77 -8.09 -6.33
N GLU A 293 -11.14 -7.33 -7.36
CA GLU A 293 -10.61 -6.01 -7.65
C GLU A 293 -11.77 -5.07 -7.94
N GLU A 294 -11.76 -3.92 -7.28
CA GLU A 294 -12.67 -2.85 -7.61
C GLU A 294 -11.92 -1.58 -7.99
N LYS A 295 -12.12 -1.16 -9.24
CA LYS A 295 -11.66 0.14 -9.73
C LYS A 295 -12.60 1.22 -9.18
N ARG A 296 -12.04 2.39 -8.84
CA ARG A 296 -12.84 3.54 -8.41
C ARG A 296 -13.73 4.01 -9.56
N THR A 297 -15.03 3.76 -9.48
CA THR A 297 -16.04 4.54 -10.20
C THR A 297 -16.24 5.85 -9.43
N GLN A 298 -15.69 6.95 -9.93
CA GLN A 298 -15.97 8.27 -9.38
C GLN A 298 -17.22 8.81 -10.07
N GLU A 299 -18.33 8.92 -9.33
CA GLU A 299 -19.54 9.64 -9.77
C GLU A 299 -19.28 11.17 -9.79
N ASP A 300 -18.36 11.66 -8.93
CA ASP A 300 -17.83 13.03 -8.97
C ASP A 300 -16.31 13.01 -9.21
N PRO A 301 -15.81 13.57 -10.33
CA PRO A 301 -14.38 13.62 -10.58
C PRO A 301 -13.71 14.56 -9.58
N VAL A 302 -12.70 14.06 -8.87
CA VAL A 302 -11.83 14.89 -8.04
C VAL A 302 -11.23 15.99 -8.91
N CYS A 303 -11.27 17.23 -8.43
CA CYS A 303 -10.61 18.35 -9.09
C CYS A 303 -9.21 18.56 -8.50
N VAL A 304 -8.20 18.48 -9.35
CA VAL A 304 -6.83 18.92 -9.04
C VAL A 304 -6.61 20.31 -9.60
N ARG A 305 -6.27 21.26 -8.72
CA ARG A 305 -5.89 22.64 -9.02
C ARG A 305 -4.40 22.81 -8.73
N ALA A 306 -3.57 22.70 -9.76
CA ALA A 306 -2.14 22.87 -9.63
C ALA A 306 -1.75 24.33 -9.82
N ILE A 307 -0.95 24.87 -8.91
CA ILE A 307 -0.44 26.24 -8.99
C ILE A 307 1.07 26.17 -9.06
N GLU A 308 1.64 26.56 -10.20
CA GLU A 308 3.07 26.69 -10.36
C GLU A 308 3.55 27.99 -9.70
N TYR A 309 4.25 27.88 -8.57
CA TYR A 309 4.82 29.02 -7.88
C TYR A 309 6.10 29.48 -8.60
N LYS A 310 6.07 30.72 -9.08
CA LYS A 310 7.17 31.42 -9.75
C LYS A 310 7.54 32.65 -8.96
N CYS A 311 8.84 32.88 -8.86
CA CYS A 311 9.41 34.06 -8.25
C CYS A 311 10.67 34.44 -9.02
N ASP A 312 10.91 35.74 -9.24
CA ASP A 312 12.10 36.23 -9.92
C ASP A 312 13.27 36.51 -8.95
N ASP A 313 13.13 36.09 -7.69
CA ASP A 313 14.15 36.22 -6.66
C ASP A 313 15.35 35.28 -6.97
N PRO A 314 16.56 35.84 -7.21
CA PRO A 314 17.74 35.05 -7.55
C PRO A 314 18.13 34.06 -6.45
N ASP A 315 18.02 34.49 -5.19
CA ASP A 315 18.38 33.66 -4.04
C ASP A 315 17.40 32.49 -3.95
N PHE A 316 16.10 32.69 -4.13
CA PHE A 316 15.11 31.60 -4.15
C PHE A 316 15.35 30.59 -5.28
N ASN A 317 15.75 31.07 -6.46
CA ASN A 317 15.93 30.26 -7.65
C ASN A 317 17.24 29.49 -7.70
N GLU A 318 18.24 29.90 -6.92
CA GLU A 318 19.50 29.19 -6.81
C GLU A 318 19.30 27.76 -6.27
N VAL A 319 19.92 26.79 -6.94
CA VAL A 319 19.84 25.37 -6.59
C VAL A 319 21.07 24.96 -5.78
N ASP A 320 20.85 24.53 -4.54
CA ASP A 320 21.91 24.04 -3.67
C ASP A 320 22.47 22.70 -4.19
N LEU A 321 23.78 22.66 -4.51
CA LEU A 321 24.47 21.47 -5.00
C LEU A 321 25.38 20.85 -3.91
N ASP A 322 25.57 19.53 -3.99
CA ASP A 322 26.59 18.80 -3.26
C ASP A 322 27.96 18.87 -3.96
N TYR A 323 29.00 18.34 -3.30
CA TYR A 323 30.36 18.31 -3.82
C TYR A 323 30.51 17.49 -5.12
N ARG A 324 29.48 16.72 -5.51
CA ARG A 324 29.41 15.90 -6.72
C ARG A 324 28.50 16.52 -7.79
N GLY A 325 27.97 17.72 -7.56
CA GLY A 325 27.06 18.41 -8.46
C GLY A 325 25.60 17.94 -8.41
N ASN A 326 25.21 17.09 -7.45
CA ASN A 326 23.80 16.70 -7.27
C ASN A 326 23.07 17.70 -6.39
N THR A 327 21.78 17.92 -6.64
CA THR A 327 20.99 18.82 -5.79
C THR A 327 20.81 18.28 -4.37
N LYS A 328 21.07 19.12 -3.37
CA LYS A 328 20.76 18.87 -1.96
C LYS A 328 19.27 19.05 -1.70
N PHE A 329 18.51 17.98 -1.93
CA PHE A 329 17.05 18.00 -1.79
C PHE A 329 16.58 18.54 -0.43
N SER A 330 17.16 18.08 0.67
CA SER A 330 16.79 18.51 2.02
C SER A 330 16.99 20.02 2.23
N SER A 331 18.11 20.56 1.75
CA SER A 331 18.42 21.99 1.83
C SER A 331 17.43 22.81 1.00
N MET A 332 17.15 22.37 -0.23
CA MET A 332 16.15 23.02 -1.09
C MET A 332 14.76 23.05 -0.45
N ILE A 333 14.34 21.98 0.24
CA ILE A 333 13.06 21.97 0.96
C ILE A 333 13.04 22.99 2.10
N VAL A 334 14.13 23.09 2.87
CA VAL A 334 14.24 24.09 3.95
C VAL A 334 14.16 25.50 3.37
N LYS A 335 14.87 25.75 2.26
CA LYS A 335 14.87 27.02 1.53
C LYS A 335 13.47 27.41 1.06
N LEU A 336 12.75 26.50 0.38
CA LEU A 336 11.35 26.73 -0.02
C LEU A 336 10.44 27.06 1.16
N CYS A 337 10.60 26.37 2.29
CA CYS A 337 9.76 26.53 3.48
C CYS A 337 10.12 27.77 4.31
N ALA A 338 11.31 28.33 4.14
CA ALA A 338 11.77 29.54 4.80
C ALA A 338 11.47 30.81 3.97
N PHE A 339 11.10 30.66 2.70
CA PHE A 339 10.81 31.79 1.84
C PHE A 339 9.45 32.42 2.18
N GLY A 340 9.50 33.61 2.79
CA GLY A 340 8.33 34.36 3.24
C GLY A 340 7.29 34.61 2.15
N PRO A 341 7.65 35.17 0.98
CA PRO A 341 6.69 35.48 -0.08
C PRO A 341 5.89 34.27 -0.57
N ARG A 342 6.50 33.08 -0.61
CA ARG A 342 5.81 31.83 -0.95
C ARG A 342 4.85 31.41 0.15
N SER A 343 5.26 31.58 1.40
CA SER A 343 4.43 31.24 2.56
C SER A 343 3.21 32.16 2.65
N ASP A 344 3.39 33.46 2.40
CA ASP A 344 2.29 34.43 2.27
C ASP A 344 1.36 34.12 1.10
N PHE A 345 1.91 33.74 -0.06
CA PHE A 345 1.12 33.29 -1.20
C PHE A 345 0.22 32.10 -0.85
N ILE A 346 0.76 31.11 -0.13
CA ILE A 346 -0.01 29.96 0.35
C ILE A 346 -1.16 30.41 1.28
N VAL A 347 -0.91 31.38 2.17
CA VAL A 347 -1.97 31.92 3.04
C VAL A 347 -3.09 32.58 2.23
N ASN A 348 -2.76 33.30 1.15
CA ASN A 348 -3.76 33.89 0.26
C ASN A 348 -4.59 32.81 -0.46
N VAL A 349 -3.93 31.79 -1.00
CA VAL A 349 -4.57 30.61 -1.61
C VAL A 349 -5.55 29.94 -0.64
N LEU A 350 -5.18 29.81 0.65
CA LEU A 350 -6.05 29.23 1.67
C LEU A 350 -7.28 30.08 1.97
N ARG A 351 -7.13 31.40 2.01
CA ARG A 351 -8.25 32.32 2.19
C ARG A 351 -9.24 32.19 1.03
N ASP A 352 -8.76 32.28 -0.20
CA ASP A 352 -9.62 32.21 -1.39
C ASP A 352 -10.37 30.86 -1.48
N LEU A 353 -9.72 29.77 -1.06
CA LEU A 353 -10.31 28.43 -0.98
C LEU A 353 -11.43 28.33 0.08
N LEU A 354 -11.29 29.04 1.21
CA LEU A 354 -12.33 29.12 2.24
C LEU A 354 -13.49 30.02 1.82
N GLU A 355 -13.24 31.06 1.04
CA GLU A 355 -14.29 31.92 0.49
C GLU A 355 -15.15 31.18 -0.55
N GLU A 356 -14.52 30.37 -1.41
CA GLU A 356 -15.24 29.55 -2.40
C GLU A 356 -16.04 28.42 -1.75
N HIS A 357 -15.49 27.79 -0.71
CA HIS A 357 -16.10 26.63 -0.05
C HIS A 357 -16.09 26.76 1.49
N PRO A 358 -16.93 27.66 2.04
CA PRO A 358 -16.97 27.97 3.47
C PRO A 358 -17.41 26.79 4.33
N GLU A 359 -18.01 25.75 3.76
CA GLU A 359 -18.44 24.51 4.42
C GLU A 359 -17.37 23.42 4.43
N ASN A 360 -16.30 23.56 3.64
CA ASN A 360 -15.27 22.51 3.48
C ASN A 360 -14.19 22.60 4.55
N GLN A 361 -13.79 21.44 5.08
CA GLN A 361 -12.65 21.33 5.96
C GLN A 361 -11.39 21.11 5.12
N ILE A 362 -10.31 21.81 5.47
CA ILE A 362 -9.07 21.84 4.70
C ILE A 362 -7.98 21.10 5.45
N MET A 363 -7.35 20.12 4.81
CA MET A 363 -6.10 19.51 5.26
C MET A 363 -4.92 20.14 4.54
N ILE A 364 -3.94 20.63 5.28
CA ILE A 364 -2.68 21.13 4.74
C ILE A 364 -1.57 20.11 4.99
N LEU A 365 -0.90 19.68 3.92
CA LEU A 365 0.22 18.75 4.01
C LEU A 365 1.56 19.43 3.75
N CYS A 366 2.43 19.37 4.76
CA CYS A 366 3.80 19.85 4.66
C CYS A 366 4.78 18.81 5.24
N GLN A 367 6.00 18.78 4.74
CA GLN A 367 7.07 17.98 5.35
C GLN A 367 7.89 18.75 6.39
N ASN A 368 7.87 20.09 6.37
CA ASN A 368 8.66 20.94 7.25
C ASN A 368 7.77 21.56 8.34
N LYS A 369 8.18 21.38 9.61
CA LYS A 369 7.47 21.95 10.77
C LYS A 369 7.55 23.47 10.82
N SER A 370 8.61 24.11 10.30
CA SER A 370 8.74 25.57 10.31
C SER A 370 7.63 26.24 9.51
N LEU A 371 7.32 25.71 8.32
CA LEU A 371 6.23 26.21 7.48
C LEU A 371 4.87 25.93 8.11
N LEU A 372 4.67 24.77 8.76
CA LEU A 372 3.43 24.50 9.51
C LEU A 372 3.24 25.51 10.66
N ASN A 373 4.31 25.88 11.36
CA ASN A 373 4.25 26.88 12.42
C ASN A 373 3.91 28.26 11.84
N TYR A 374 4.60 28.68 10.79
CA TYR A 374 4.30 29.93 10.11
C TYR A 374 2.83 30.01 9.65
N LEU A 375 2.32 28.94 9.01
CA LEU A 375 0.93 28.90 8.56
C LEU A 375 -0.05 28.96 9.73
N TYR A 376 0.23 28.25 10.83
CA TYR A 376 -0.60 28.30 12.03
C TYR A 376 -0.68 29.72 12.61
N ASP A 377 0.47 30.38 12.75
CA ASP A 377 0.56 31.73 13.30
C ASP A 377 -0.12 32.74 12.37
N ALA A 378 0.11 32.65 11.06
CA ALA A 378 -0.53 33.53 10.07
C ALA A 378 -2.04 33.35 10.01
N ILE A 379 -2.55 32.11 10.08
CA ILE A 379 -3.99 31.81 10.09
C ILE A 379 -4.66 32.37 11.33
N ASN A 380 -4.05 32.21 12.51
CA ASN A 380 -4.59 32.75 13.75
C ASN A 380 -4.51 34.28 13.80
N TYR A 381 -3.37 34.86 13.44
CA TYR A 381 -3.15 36.30 13.46
C TYR A 381 -4.09 37.05 12.50
N ARG A 382 -4.35 36.48 11.33
CA ARG A 382 -5.28 37.04 10.33
C ARG A 382 -6.73 36.58 10.54
N GLU A 383 -7.02 35.84 11.60
CA GLU A 383 -8.36 35.32 11.96
C GLU A 383 -9.07 34.58 10.81
N ILE A 384 -8.31 33.83 10.00
CA ILE A 384 -8.84 33.20 8.78
C ILE A 384 -9.83 32.09 9.12
N ALA A 385 -9.45 31.19 10.03
CA ALA A 385 -10.29 30.08 10.47
C ALA A 385 -9.73 29.40 11.73
N SER A 386 -10.51 28.51 12.35
CA SER A 386 -10.00 27.64 13.41
C SER A 386 -8.97 26.65 12.85
N VAL A 387 -7.80 26.57 13.50
CA VAL A 387 -6.67 25.76 13.04
C VAL A 387 -6.11 24.88 14.14
N GLY A 388 -5.63 23.68 13.78
CA GLY A 388 -4.98 22.77 14.71
C GLY A 388 -3.89 21.92 14.05
N TYR A 389 -2.96 21.41 14.86
CA TYR A 389 -1.89 20.52 14.40
C TYR A 389 -2.29 19.05 14.46
N TYR A 390 -1.90 18.31 13.43
CA TYR A 390 -2.04 16.86 13.32
C TYR A 390 -0.68 16.25 12.96
N ILE A 391 0.25 16.32 13.92
CA ILE A 391 1.64 15.90 13.76
C ILE A 391 2.03 14.82 14.77
N GLY A 392 3.01 14.00 14.42
CA GLY A 392 3.47 12.89 15.27
C GLY A 392 4.04 13.37 16.60
N GLY A 393 3.75 12.62 17.68
CA GLY A 393 4.14 12.95 19.05
C GLY A 393 3.07 13.69 19.86
N MET A 394 1.93 14.02 19.25
CA MET A 394 0.78 14.57 19.98
C MET A 394 -0.01 13.50 20.72
N LYS A 395 -0.57 13.84 21.89
CA LYS A 395 -1.50 12.96 22.61
C LYS A 395 -2.80 12.80 21.81
N GLN A 396 -3.39 11.60 21.88
CA GLN A 396 -4.61 11.25 21.13
C GLN A 396 -5.75 12.26 21.32
N VAL A 397 -5.94 12.76 22.55
CA VAL A 397 -6.98 13.76 22.87
C VAL A 397 -6.81 15.06 22.06
N LYS A 398 -5.56 15.52 21.88
CA LYS A 398 -5.28 16.73 21.08
C LYS A 398 -5.46 16.48 19.58
N LEU A 399 -5.18 15.27 19.12
CA LEU A 399 -5.44 14.88 17.73
C LEU A 399 -6.95 14.95 17.45
N GLN A 400 -7.77 14.36 18.32
CA GLN A 400 -9.24 14.40 18.23
C GLN A 400 -9.78 15.84 18.29
N GLU A 401 -9.23 16.71 19.12
CA GLU A 401 -9.62 18.13 19.13
C GLU A 401 -9.33 18.81 17.79
N THR A 402 -8.14 18.57 17.21
CA THR A 402 -7.76 19.11 15.90
C THR A 402 -8.70 18.64 14.80
N GLU A 403 -9.21 17.41 14.85
CA GLU A 403 -10.14 16.87 13.84
C GLU A 403 -11.43 17.70 13.69
N THR A 404 -11.79 18.48 14.71
CA THR A 404 -12.98 19.36 14.69
C THR A 404 -12.71 20.75 14.11
N LYS A 405 -11.44 21.13 13.91
CA LYS A 405 -11.04 22.47 13.43
C LYS A 405 -11.24 22.60 11.92
N LYS A 406 -11.42 23.82 11.43
CA LYS A 406 -11.67 24.10 10.01
C LYS A 406 -10.45 23.80 9.13
N ILE A 407 -9.26 24.12 9.64
CA ILE A 407 -7.98 23.85 9.01
C ILE A 407 -7.18 22.87 9.88
N VAL A 408 -6.71 21.79 9.26
CA VAL A 408 -5.86 20.79 9.91
C VAL A 408 -4.47 20.81 9.28
N LEU A 409 -3.46 21.08 10.08
CA LEU A 409 -2.05 21.16 9.67
C LEU A 409 -1.35 19.83 9.94
N ALA A 410 -1.08 19.03 8.91
CA ALA A 410 -0.51 17.69 9.08
C ALA A 410 0.82 17.51 8.35
N THR A 411 1.63 16.57 8.87
CA THR A 411 2.72 16.03 8.08
C THR A 411 2.24 14.94 7.14
N TYR A 412 2.90 14.79 5.99
CA TYR A 412 2.57 13.72 5.05
C TYR A 412 2.58 12.32 5.67
N ALA A 413 3.47 12.07 6.64
CA ALA A 413 3.52 10.78 7.33
C ALA A 413 2.23 10.54 8.14
N MET A 414 1.78 11.53 8.93
CA MET A 414 0.55 11.39 9.71
C MET A 414 -0.70 11.29 8.86
N ALA A 415 -0.79 12.08 7.79
CA ALA A 415 -1.94 12.05 6.88
C ALA A 415 -2.04 10.75 6.05
N ALA A 416 -0.91 10.15 5.67
CA ALA A 416 -0.91 8.86 4.97
C ALA A 416 -1.34 7.70 5.87
N GLU A 417 -1.12 7.84 7.17
CA GLU A 417 -1.21 6.76 8.15
C GLU A 417 -2.54 6.79 8.90
N ALA A 418 -2.87 7.91 9.55
CA ALA A 418 -3.78 7.90 10.69
C ALA A 418 -4.96 8.87 10.55
N LEU A 419 -5.45 9.16 9.34
CA LEU A 419 -6.58 10.08 9.16
C LEU A 419 -7.90 9.35 8.84
N ASP A 420 -8.91 9.48 9.70
CA ASP A 420 -10.32 9.12 9.42
C ASP A 420 -11.26 10.30 9.65
N ILE A 421 -10.88 11.49 9.16
CA ILE A 421 -11.72 12.69 9.23
C ILE A 421 -12.79 12.61 8.13
N LYS A 422 -14.02 12.26 8.53
CA LYS A 422 -15.17 12.09 7.61
C LYS A 422 -15.64 13.37 6.93
N THR A 423 -15.24 14.53 7.43
CA THR A 423 -15.66 15.86 6.95
C THR A 423 -14.70 16.47 5.93
N LEU A 424 -13.57 15.81 5.66
CA LEU A 424 -12.51 16.39 4.87
C LEU A 424 -12.82 16.34 3.37
N ALA A 425 -12.87 17.50 2.75
CA ALA A 425 -13.22 17.67 1.34
C ALA A 425 -12.08 18.27 0.51
N THR A 426 -11.21 19.06 1.16
CA THR A 426 -10.14 19.78 0.47
C THR A 426 -8.77 19.43 1.01
N LEU A 427 -7.85 19.14 0.10
CA LEU A 427 -6.45 18.84 0.36
C LEU A 427 -5.55 19.92 -0.24
N VAL A 428 -4.68 20.52 0.55
CA VAL A 428 -3.70 21.50 0.08
C VAL A 428 -2.30 20.97 0.34
N MET A 429 -1.56 20.70 -0.73
CA MET A 429 -0.18 20.27 -0.66
C MET A 429 0.75 21.47 -0.82
N VAL A 430 1.42 21.86 0.26
CA VAL A 430 2.22 23.11 0.31
C VAL A 430 3.73 22.87 0.16
N SER A 431 4.19 21.62 0.18
CA SER A 431 5.60 21.28 -0.05
C SER A 431 5.77 20.06 -0.96
N PRO A 432 6.78 19.99 -1.81
CA PRO A 432 6.96 18.89 -2.77
C PRO A 432 7.09 17.50 -2.11
N LYS A 433 6.32 16.53 -2.60
CA LYS A 433 6.46 15.10 -2.25
C LYS A 433 6.08 14.21 -3.43
N THR A 434 6.77 13.08 -3.56
CA THR A 434 6.56 12.12 -4.65
C THR A 434 5.43 11.12 -4.38
N ASP A 435 5.37 10.54 -3.17
CA ASP A 435 4.37 9.52 -2.81
C ASP A 435 3.18 10.13 -2.08
N ILE A 436 2.08 10.30 -2.80
CA ILE A 436 0.84 10.93 -2.31
C ILE A 436 -0.37 10.00 -2.32
N VAL A 437 -0.22 8.78 -2.85
CA VAL A 437 -1.31 7.84 -3.13
C VAL A 437 -2.16 7.58 -1.89
N GLN A 438 -1.50 7.38 -0.74
CA GLN A 438 -2.20 7.10 0.51
C GLN A 438 -2.87 8.32 1.11
N SER A 439 -2.20 9.47 1.13
CA SER A 439 -2.75 10.71 1.67
C SER A 439 -3.99 11.12 0.87
N VAL A 440 -3.89 11.19 -0.45
CA VAL A 440 -5.03 11.50 -1.34
C VAL A 440 -6.14 10.46 -1.24
N GLY A 441 -5.79 9.17 -1.20
CA GLY A 441 -6.74 8.08 -1.16
C GLY A 441 -7.56 8.00 0.13
N ARG A 442 -7.00 8.45 1.27
CA ARG A 442 -7.70 8.48 2.57
C ARG A 442 -8.51 9.75 2.80
N ILE A 443 -8.07 10.86 2.23
CA ILE A 443 -8.66 12.18 2.43
C ILE A 443 -9.96 12.33 1.62
N LEU A 444 -9.99 11.86 0.38
CA LEU A 444 -11.13 12.08 -0.53
C LEU A 444 -12.21 11.00 -0.42
N ARG A 445 -12.58 10.60 0.80
CA ARG A 445 -13.54 9.51 1.06
C ARG A 445 -15.01 9.94 1.00
N VAL A 446 -15.29 11.25 1.01
CA VAL A 446 -16.65 11.78 1.16
C VAL A 446 -17.35 11.84 -0.19
N LYS A 447 -18.46 11.11 -0.32
CA LYS A 447 -19.24 10.99 -1.57
C LYS A 447 -20.11 12.21 -1.92
N HIS A 448 -20.19 13.21 -1.04
CA HIS A 448 -21.20 14.28 -1.14
C HIS A 448 -20.60 15.69 -1.15
N LYS A 449 -19.29 15.81 -1.40
CA LYS A 449 -18.61 17.11 -1.50
C LYS A 449 -17.61 17.03 -2.63
N HIS A 450 -17.69 17.96 -3.59
CA HIS A 450 -16.74 18.06 -4.71
C HIS A 450 -15.30 18.13 -4.16
N PRO A 451 -14.52 17.04 -4.27
CA PRO A 451 -13.25 16.96 -3.60
C PRO A 451 -12.19 17.75 -4.37
N ILE A 452 -11.48 18.64 -3.68
CA ILE A 452 -10.47 19.52 -4.29
C ILE A 452 -9.08 19.16 -3.75
N ILE A 453 -8.13 19.01 -4.67
CA ILE A 453 -6.70 18.94 -4.37
C ILE A 453 -6.04 20.21 -4.91
N VAL A 454 -5.48 21.04 -4.05
CA VAL A 454 -4.57 22.13 -4.43
C VAL A 454 -3.14 21.63 -4.33
N ASP A 455 -2.39 21.67 -5.43
CA ASP A 455 -1.00 21.20 -5.51
C ASP A 455 -0.08 22.40 -5.82
N ILE A 456 0.66 22.88 -4.82
CA ILE A 456 1.65 23.93 -5.02
C ILE A 456 2.92 23.31 -5.61
N VAL A 457 3.25 23.70 -6.84
CA VAL A 457 4.35 23.17 -7.62
C VAL A 457 5.45 24.22 -7.75
N ASP A 458 6.62 23.93 -7.21
CA ASP A 458 7.77 24.82 -7.31
C ASP A 458 8.49 24.69 -8.67
N MET A 459 9.00 25.79 -9.21
CA MET A 459 9.61 25.85 -10.55
C MET A 459 10.92 25.04 -10.70
N HIS A 460 11.60 24.69 -9.61
CA HIS A 460 12.88 23.98 -9.69
C HIS A 460 12.72 22.58 -10.31
N GLU A 461 13.67 22.18 -11.17
CA GLU A 461 13.60 20.97 -11.99
C GLU A 461 13.26 19.69 -11.21
N ASN A 462 13.83 19.53 -10.01
CA ASN A 462 13.58 18.36 -9.16
C ASN A 462 12.13 18.27 -8.69
N PHE A 463 11.51 19.40 -8.39
CA PHE A 463 10.13 19.45 -7.92
C PHE A 463 9.15 19.32 -9.09
N GLN A 464 9.52 19.81 -10.28
CA GLN A 464 8.81 19.56 -11.53
C GLN A 464 8.81 18.06 -11.90
N LYS A 465 9.94 17.36 -11.73
CA LYS A 465 10.00 15.89 -11.89
C LYS A 465 9.05 15.17 -10.91
N GLN A 466 8.93 15.64 -9.67
CA GLN A 466 7.97 15.09 -8.72
C GLN A 466 6.52 15.38 -9.13
N TRP A 467 6.24 16.59 -9.61
CA TRP A 467 4.94 16.97 -10.16
C TRP A 467 4.54 16.06 -11.34
N LEU A 468 5.45 15.75 -12.26
CA LEU A 468 5.16 14.82 -13.36
C LEU A 468 4.71 13.44 -12.86
N GLN A 469 5.31 12.94 -11.78
CA GLN A 469 4.89 11.67 -11.16
C GLN A 469 3.50 11.78 -10.52
N ARG A 470 3.20 12.89 -9.82
CA ARG A 470 1.86 13.15 -9.26
C ARG A 470 0.81 13.31 -10.35
N LYS A 471 1.11 14.05 -11.41
CA LYS A 471 0.25 14.24 -12.58
C LYS A 471 -0.10 12.92 -13.26
N ARG A 472 0.86 11.99 -13.42
CA ARG A 472 0.58 10.63 -13.92
C ARG A 472 -0.37 9.88 -13.00
N PHE A 473 -0.19 9.99 -11.69
CA PHE A 473 -1.10 9.39 -10.71
C PHE A 473 -2.52 9.97 -10.81
N TYR A 474 -2.66 11.30 -10.85
CA TYR A 474 -3.97 11.96 -10.99
C TYR A 474 -4.69 11.52 -12.27
N LYS A 475 -3.97 11.43 -13.40
CA LYS A 475 -4.51 10.87 -14.66
C LYS A 475 -4.93 9.41 -14.53
N LYS A 476 -4.12 8.55 -13.88
CA LYS A 476 -4.48 7.14 -13.63
C LYS A 476 -5.76 7.03 -12.78
N CYS A 477 -6.00 7.98 -11.89
CA CYS A 477 -7.23 8.05 -11.10
C CYS A 477 -8.41 8.76 -11.80
N ASN A 478 -8.25 9.18 -13.05
CA ASN A 478 -9.27 9.91 -13.84
C ASN A 478 -9.68 11.27 -13.21
N TYR A 479 -8.76 11.94 -12.50
CA TYR A 479 -9.07 13.23 -11.84
C TYR A 479 -8.96 14.37 -12.84
N ARG A 480 -9.90 15.32 -12.80
CA ARG A 480 -9.84 16.54 -13.62
C ARG A 480 -8.67 17.41 -13.16
N ILE A 481 -7.84 17.88 -14.10
CA ILE A 481 -6.65 18.70 -13.76
C ILE A 481 -6.75 20.09 -14.42
N ARG A 482 -6.65 21.12 -13.59
CA ARG A 482 -6.46 22.52 -13.95
C ARG A 482 -5.11 23.01 -13.44
N MET A 483 -4.45 23.87 -14.19
CA MET A 483 -3.15 24.42 -13.82
C MET A 483 -3.04 25.90 -14.14
N THR A 484 -2.49 26.67 -13.23
CA THR A 484 -2.13 28.09 -13.45
C THR A 484 -0.74 28.38 -12.89
N ASP A 485 -0.25 29.60 -13.11
CA ASP A 485 1.00 30.10 -12.54
C ASP A 485 0.71 31.20 -11.50
N SER A 486 1.56 31.33 -10.49
CA SER A 486 1.34 32.28 -9.38
C SER A 486 1.28 33.74 -9.82
N ASN A 487 1.83 34.07 -10.99
CA ASN A 487 1.83 35.43 -11.53
C ASN A 487 0.47 35.78 -12.18
N LYS A 488 -0.24 34.78 -12.72
CA LYS A 488 -1.59 34.93 -13.28
C LYS A 488 -2.71 34.60 -12.29
N TYR A 489 -2.38 33.91 -11.20
CA TYR A 489 -3.35 33.55 -10.17
C TYR A 489 -3.99 34.81 -9.58
N THR A 490 -5.32 34.90 -9.68
CA THR A 490 -6.11 36.01 -9.14
C THR A 490 -6.99 35.57 -7.98
N ASN A 491 -7.69 34.44 -8.14
CA ASN A 491 -8.52 33.82 -7.12
C ASN A 491 -8.66 32.31 -7.38
N MET A 492 -9.39 31.65 -6.49
CA MET A 492 -9.62 30.20 -6.51
C MET A 492 -10.80 29.79 -7.40
N SER A 493 -11.68 30.73 -7.78
CA SER A 493 -12.87 30.48 -8.59
C SER A 493 -12.48 30.07 -10.02
N ILE A 494 -13.06 28.98 -10.53
CA ILE A 494 -12.78 28.47 -11.87
C ILE A 494 -14.08 28.45 -12.68
N ASP A 495 -14.07 29.12 -13.83
CA ASP A 495 -15.09 28.90 -14.86
C ASP A 495 -14.69 27.68 -15.72
N TRP A 496 -15.51 26.65 -15.71
CA TRP A 496 -15.15 25.38 -16.34
C TRP A 496 -15.12 25.41 -17.87
N GLU A 497 -15.79 26.40 -18.47
CA GLU A 497 -16.00 26.49 -19.92
C GLU A 497 -15.13 27.58 -20.56
N THR A 498 -14.91 28.71 -19.88
CA THR A 498 -14.32 29.91 -20.50
C THR A 498 -13.06 30.47 -19.83
N ASP A 499 -12.57 29.85 -18.76
CA ASP A 499 -11.46 30.38 -17.97
C ASP A 499 -10.13 30.42 -18.73
N SER A 500 -9.58 31.64 -18.88
CA SER A 500 -8.30 31.91 -19.56
C SER A 500 -7.09 31.86 -18.62
N ILE A 501 -7.33 31.85 -17.31
CA ILE A 501 -6.31 31.85 -16.24
C ILE A 501 -5.93 30.41 -15.86
N TRP A 502 -6.94 29.53 -15.76
CA TRP A 502 -6.75 28.13 -15.40
C TRP A 502 -6.70 27.23 -16.62
N LYS A 503 -5.49 26.86 -17.04
CA LYS A 503 -5.28 25.97 -18.19
C LYS A 503 -5.82 24.56 -17.91
N ARG A 504 -6.63 24.05 -18.84
CA ARG A 504 -7.08 22.65 -18.88
C ARG A 504 -5.91 21.72 -19.19
N VAL A 505 -5.55 20.85 -18.25
CA VAL A 505 -4.44 19.89 -18.38
C VAL A 505 -4.94 18.47 -18.63
N TYR A 506 -6.09 18.09 -18.07
CA TYR A 506 -6.71 16.79 -18.27
C TYR A 506 -8.19 16.86 -17.91
N GLU A 507 -9.03 16.18 -18.70
CA GLU A 507 -10.43 15.90 -18.36
C GLU A 507 -10.63 14.41 -18.12
N PRO A 508 -11.52 14.06 -17.16
CA PRO A 508 -11.97 12.69 -17.00
C PRO A 508 -12.58 12.19 -18.31
N LYS A 509 -12.24 10.98 -18.71
CA LYS A 509 -12.95 10.28 -19.79
C LYS A 509 -14.23 9.68 -19.21
N GLU A 510 -15.34 9.76 -19.95
CA GLU A 510 -16.54 8.97 -19.63
C GLU A 510 -16.16 7.50 -19.67
N ILE A 511 -16.48 6.77 -18.59
CA ILE A 511 -16.28 5.33 -18.53
C ILE A 511 -17.42 4.71 -19.34
N THR A 512 -17.27 4.65 -20.66
CA THR A 512 -18.06 3.74 -21.48
C THR A 512 -17.43 2.36 -21.36
N ASP A 513 -18.25 1.32 -21.15
CA ASP A 513 -17.82 -0.08 -20.94
C ASP A 513 -17.11 -0.72 -22.17
N ASN A 514 -16.64 0.08 -23.14
CA ASN A 514 -15.88 -0.37 -24.29
C ASN A 514 -14.81 0.66 -24.65
N ALA A 515 -13.56 0.40 -24.27
CA ALA A 515 -12.40 1.15 -24.79
C ALA A 515 -11.10 0.33 -24.72
N ASP A 516 -11.08 -0.81 -25.40
CA ASP A 516 -9.91 -1.19 -26.19
C ASP A 516 -10.12 -0.53 -27.57
N ASN A 517 -9.49 0.61 -27.80
CA ASN A 517 -9.10 1.14 -29.12
C ASN A 517 -8.44 2.54 -28.96
N ASP A 518 -7.12 2.48 -28.76
CA ASP A 518 -6.09 3.19 -29.51
C ASP A 518 -5.86 4.72 -29.49
N ASN A 519 -4.55 4.99 -29.64
CA ASN A 519 -3.85 6.14 -30.22
C ASN A 519 -3.63 7.40 -29.36
N ASP A 520 -2.60 7.35 -28.51
CA ASP A 520 -1.68 8.47 -28.32
C ASP A 520 -0.24 7.94 -28.41
N LYS A 521 0.55 8.50 -29.33
CA LYS A 521 1.91 8.07 -29.68
C LYS A 521 2.83 8.10 -28.45
N GLU A 522 3.18 6.91 -27.96
CA GLU A 522 4.22 6.68 -26.97
C GLU A 522 5.61 6.82 -27.62
N GLU A 523 6.46 7.69 -27.08
CA GLU A 523 7.91 7.50 -27.18
C GLU A 523 8.30 6.37 -26.23
N GLU A 524 8.17 5.14 -26.71
CA GLU A 524 8.71 3.95 -26.06
C GLU A 524 10.25 4.00 -26.07
N LEU A 525 10.84 4.23 -24.90
CA LEU A 525 12.20 3.74 -24.61
C LEU A 525 12.13 2.19 -24.59
N PRO A 526 13.06 1.46 -25.22
CA PRO A 526 12.86 0.07 -25.59
C PRO A 526 12.78 -0.85 -24.35
N THR A 527 11.56 -1.08 -23.86
CA THR A 527 11.25 -2.06 -22.84
C THR A 527 11.08 -3.43 -23.46
N LYS A 528 12.20 -4.14 -23.63
CA LYS A 528 12.15 -5.58 -23.92
C LYS A 528 11.76 -6.34 -22.65
N CYS A 529 10.47 -6.51 -22.43
CA CYS A 529 9.93 -7.49 -21.49
C CYS A 529 9.69 -8.80 -22.25
N LEU A 530 10.51 -9.82 -21.97
CA LEU A 530 10.24 -11.18 -22.41
C LEU A 530 9.49 -11.87 -21.27
N ILE A 531 8.25 -12.28 -21.55
CA ILE A 531 7.36 -13.25 -20.87
C ILE A 531 5.96 -12.63 -20.67
N ASN A 532 5.00 -13.24 -21.35
CA ASN A 532 3.57 -12.99 -21.28
C ASN A 532 2.97 -13.78 -20.09
N ILE A 533 2.00 -13.20 -19.38
CA ILE A 533 1.31 -13.82 -18.23
C ILE A 533 0.46 -15.03 -18.66
N ASN A 534 0.14 -15.16 -19.94
CA ASN A 534 -0.52 -16.36 -20.47
C ASN A 534 0.40 -17.57 -20.64
N ASP A 535 1.70 -17.42 -20.41
CA ASP A 535 2.70 -18.49 -20.55
C ASP A 535 3.20 -19.05 -19.19
N LEU A 536 2.44 -18.82 -18.09
CA LEU A 536 2.73 -19.34 -16.75
C LEU A 536 1.74 -20.41 -16.28
#